data_AF-A0AAW2E7M1-F1
#
_entry.id   AF-A0AAW2E7M1-F1
#
_cell.length_a   1.000
_cell.length_b   1.000
_cell.length_c   1.000
_cell.angle_alpha   90.00
_cell.angle_beta   90.00
_cell.angle_gamma   90.00
#
_symmetry.space_group_name_H-M   'P 1'
#
loop_
_entity.id
_entity.type
_entity.pdbx_description
1 polymer ?
#
loop_
_entity_poly.entity_id
_entity_poly.type
_entity_poly.pdbx_seq_one_letter_code
_entity_poly.pdbx_strand_id
1 'polypeptide(L)'
;MKIFTRPNSFYEALTSVHYFNYVLGLRVFEYPRGHPRPLLSLIYFLIIYVIFYSGVLNVERYYNTIKIFKLDSVIYVVVPNIYFTSPILKMILGWWFSKNIAVCHKKIFKIDKTLRQLGLTANYDKIYFMTLGFITTWFIVYIFICISNILYIVPRIGILQTIHVLFVSIIPLSIGYVNSYEFYAFSRLLHIKFKLINHLLRETIKNLSVKETKLSTFELKDYTKLMDFEQQKNILSMKIISEWHQSIYSASNFVIRNQSPVDSQIEIYIPFQIKKELQNKFRNRFHENISTTKRENHVHILQITKQVHLELCKISRIICSAFGVQIFWEIGMDIMFSIQTLYTLYNQYIQELLKVAIEHSLVALTLCIFNIFVMFLLSCTCKNAAEEGNKTVELIHTTYGYNTDIDTQEEMQQFRIQILHRPVTFYVFGLTMDNHILSMMLSTVTNYMVIIIQENNTLESKSDLKIHIFKSFCHIIVF
;
A
#
# COMPACT_ATOMS: atom_id res chain seq x y z
N MET A 1 -19.76 -19.72 13.78
CA MET A 1 -18.83 -18.90 12.98
C MET A 1 -19.67 -18.10 11.99
N LYS A 2 -19.85 -16.78 12.17
CA LYS A 2 -20.68 -15.96 11.27
C LYS A 2 -19.86 -15.59 10.03
N ILE A 3 -19.88 -16.47 9.02
CA ILE A 3 -19.09 -16.29 7.78
C ILE A 3 -19.61 -15.11 6.94
N PHE A 4 -20.79 -14.54 7.22
CA PHE A 4 -21.40 -13.46 6.43
C PHE A 4 -21.64 -12.14 7.19
N THR A 5 -21.09 -11.97 8.39
CA THR A 5 -21.14 -10.65 9.05
C THR A 5 -20.17 -9.68 8.41
N ARG A 6 -20.62 -8.45 8.13
CA ARG A 6 -19.75 -7.39 7.60
C ARG A 6 -18.53 -7.18 8.50
N PRO A 7 -17.31 -7.13 7.93
CA PRO A 7 -16.08 -7.01 8.70
C PRO A 7 -15.93 -5.58 9.26
N ASN A 8 -15.73 -5.49 10.57
CA ASN A 8 -15.50 -4.22 11.25
C ASN A 8 -14.00 -3.85 11.34
N SER A 9 -13.12 -4.79 11.01
CA SER A 9 -11.67 -4.60 11.02
C SER A 9 -10.98 -5.31 9.85
N PHE A 10 -9.79 -4.84 9.50
CA PHE A 10 -8.94 -5.51 8.50
C PHE A 10 -8.66 -6.97 8.86
N TYR A 11 -8.46 -7.27 10.15
CA TYR A 11 -8.22 -8.63 10.61
C TYR A 11 -9.44 -9.54 10.36
N GLU A 12 -10.65 -9.03 10.57
CA GLU A 12 -11.90 -9.78 10.28
C GLU A 12 -12.08 -10.02 8.79
N ALA A 13 -11.74 -9.04 7.95
CA ALA A 13 -11.80 -9.19 6.49
C ALA A 13 -10.88 -10.31 5.97
N LEU A 14 -9.75 -10.56 6.63
CA LEU A 14 -8.78 -11.60 6.28
C LEU A 14 -8.95 -12.90 7.08
N THR A 15 -10.04 -13.07 7.84
CA THR A 15 -10.21 -14.25 8.73
C THR A 15 -10.01 -15.58 8.02
N SER A 16 -10.55 -15.72 6.81
CA SER A 16 -10.41 -16.94 6.00
C SER A 16 -8.95 -17.20 5.59
N VAL A 17 -8.23 -16.16 5.19
CA VAL A 17 -6.80 -16.23 4.84
C VAL A 17 -5.97 -16.61 6.07
N HIS A 18 -6.26 -16.04 7.25
CA HIS A 18 -5.58 -16.43 8.48
C HIS A 18 -5.79 -17.91 8.80
N TYR A 19 -7.01 -18.43 8.61
CA TYR A 19 -7.27 -19.85 8.78
C TYR A 19 -6.42 -20.71 7.85
N PHE A 20 -6.34 -20.35 6.56
CA PHE A 20 -5.45 -21.04 5.61
C PHE A 20 -3.97 -20.90 5.98
N ASN A 21 -3.53 -19.74 6.48
CA ASN A 21 -2.17 -19.55 6.96
C ASN A 21 -1.81 -20.48 8.13
N TYR A 22 -2.76 -20.72 9.04
CA TYR A 22 -2.56 -21.68 10.13
C TYR A 22 -2.58 -23.13 9.64
N VAL A 23 -3.52 -23.48 8.75
CA VAL A 23 -3.63 -24.83 8.18
C VAL A 23 -2.42 -25.17 7.33
N LEU A 24 -1.88 -24.24 6.53
CA LEU A 24 -0.72 -24.47 5.67
C LEU A 24 0.62 -24.32 6.41
N GLY A 25 0.59 -24.00 7.71
CA GLY A 25 1.80 -23.83 8.53
C GLY A 25 2.66 -22.60 8.18
N LEU A 26 2.07 -21.59 7.53
CA LEU A 26 2.73 -20.32 7.21
C LEU A 26 2.87 -19.38 8.42
N ARG A 27 2.06 -19.59 9.45
CA ARG A 27 2.06 -18.79 10.70
C ARG A 27 2.03 -19.69 11.92
N VAL A 28 2.41 -19.13 13.08
CA VAL A 28 2.26 -19.83 14.36
C VAL A 28 0.79 -20.19 14.56
N PHE A 29 0.51 -21.46 14.79
CA PHE A 29 -0.83 -21.94 15.11
C PHE A 29 -1.34 -21.26 16.38
N GLU A 30 -2.50 -20.59 16.28
CA GLU A 30 -3.15 -19.92 17.40
C GLU A 30 -4.47 -20.63 17.73
N TYR A 31 -4.52 -21.34 18.84
CA TYR A 31 -5.75 -21.94 19.35
C TYR A 31 -5.72 -22.06 20.89
N PRO A 32 -6.72 -21.50 21.61
CA PRO A 32 -7.77 -20.58 21.15
C PRO A 32 -7.21 -19.20 20.76
N ARG A 33 -8.01 -18.35 20.08
CA ARG A 33 -7.58 -17.06 19.49
C ARG A 33 -6.79 -16.21 20.47
N GLY A 34 -5.60 -15.74 20.05
CA GLY A 34 -4.70 -14.93 20.89
C GLY A 34 -3.70 -15.74 21.73
N HIS A 35 -3.78 -17.08 21.73
CA HIS A 35 -2.82 -17.95 22.41
C HIS A 35 -1.97 -18.75 21.40
N PRO A 36 -0.76 -18.27 21.06
CA PRO A 36 0.13 -18.97 20.14
C PRO A 36 0.64 -20.28 20.74
N ARG A 37 0.62 -21.36 19.95
CA ARG A 37 1.10 -22.70 20.29
C ARG A 37 2.28 -23.09 19.37
N PRO A 38 3.49 -22.56 19.63
CA PRO A 38 4.64 -22.77 18.74
C PRO A 38 5.08 -24.23 18.66
N LEU A 39 4.95 -24.99 19.76
CA LEU A 39 5.35 -26.40 19.79
C LEU A 39 4.47 -27.28 18.89
N LEU A 40 3.15 -27.07 18.91
CA LEU A 40 2.21 -27.75 17.98
C LEU A 40 2.49 -27.38 16.53
N SER A 41 2.85 -26.11 16.28
CA SER A 41 3.20 -25.63 14.94
C SER A 41 4.48 -26.31 14.42
N LEU A 42 5.46 -26.52 15.31
CA LEU A 42 6.72 -27.17 14.97
C LEU A 42 6.52 -28.66 14.66
N ILE A 43 5.71 -29.37 15.47
CA ILE A 43 5.35 -30.77 15.19
C ILE A 43 4.67 -30.89 13.83
N TYR A 44 3.72 -29.99 13.53
CA TYR A 44 3.04 -29.95 12.24
C TYR A 44 4.00 -29.70 11.08
N PHE A 45 4.92 -28.75 11.23
CA PHE A 45 5.96 -28.48 10.24
C PHE A 45 6.84 -29.70 9.95
N LEU A 46 7.25 -30.46 10.99
CA LEU A 46 8.02 -31.69 10.81
C LEU A 46 7.24 -32.76 10.04
N ILE A 47 5.94 -32.91 10.31
CA ILE A 47 5.09 -33.86 9.58
C ILE A 47 4.99 -33.48 8.10
N ILE A 48 4.73 -32.19 7.80
CA ILE A 48 4.70 -31.67 6.43
C ILE A 48 6.04 -31.90 5.72
N TYR A 49 7.15 -31.64 6.41
CA TYR A 49 8.50 -31.84 5.87
C TYR A 49 8.73 -33.29 5.44
N VAL A 50 8.37 -34.26 6.28
CA VAL A 50 8.50 -35.69 5.97
C VAL A 50 7.64 -36.07 4.75
N ILE A 51 6.42 -35.54 4.66
CA ILE A 51 5.54 -35.78 3.51
C ILE A 51 6.16 -35.21 2.23
N PHE A 52 6.68 -33.97 2.26
CA PHE A 52 7.33 -33.38 1.10
C PHE A 52 8.58 -34.13 0.66
N TYR A 53 9.44 -34.50 1.60
CA TYR A 53 10.65 -35.26 1.31
C TYR A 53 10.30 -36.64 0.69
N SER A 54 9.26 -37.30 1.19
CA SER A 54 8.76 -38.54 0.59
C SER A 54 8.27 -38.35 -0.85
N GLY A 55 7.66 -37.19 -1.14
CA GLY A 55 7.21 -36.82 -2.48
C GLY A 55 8.37 -36.64 -3.47
N VAL A 56 9.43 -35.95 -3.04
CA VAL A 56 10.66 -35.78 -3.85
C VAL A 56 11.22 -37.13 -4.28
N LEU A 57 11.37 -38.06 -3.33
CA LEU A 57 11.92 -39.40 -3.60
C LEU A 57 11.05 -40.20 -4.57
N ASN A 58 9.73 -40.08 -4.49
CA ASN A 58 8.81 -40.76 -5.40
C ASN A 58 8.86 -40.17 -6.81
N VAL A 59 8.95 -38.84 -6.93
CA VAL A 59 9.10 -38.15 -8.22
C VAL A 59 10.44 -38.53 -8.88
N GLU A 60 11.51 -38.56 -8.11
CA GLU A 60 12.84 -38.98 -8.60
C GLU A 60 12.83 -40.43 -9.11
N ARG A 61 12.18 -41.36 -8.39
CA ARG A 61 12.00 -42.76 -8.83
C ARG A 61 11.21 -42.86 -10.13
N TYR A 62 10.14 -42.07 -10.26
CA TYR A 62 9.33 -42.06 -11.48
C TYR A 62 10.15 -41.60 -12.70
N TYR A 63 10.90 -40.50 -12.57
CA TYR A 63 11.71 -40.00 -13.67
C TYR A 63 12.92 -40.88 -14.00
N ASN A 64 13.53 -41.55 -13.02
CA ASN A 64 14.59 -42.53 -13.29
C ASN A 64 14.10 -43.76 -14.08
N THR A 65 12.80 -44.03 -14.06
CA THR A 65 12.19 -45.16 -14.80
C THR A 65 11.94 -44.80 -16.27
N ILE A 66 11.78 -43.53 -16.59
CA ILE A 66 11.57 -43.05 -17.96
C ILE A 66 12.95 -42.69 -18.55
N LYS A 67 13.37 -43.34 -19.64
CA LYS A 67 14.57 -42.93 -20.40
C LYS A 67 14.29 -41.60 -21.11
N ILE A 68 14.50 -40.48 -20.43
CA ILE A 68 14.38 -39.14 -21.00
C ILE A 68 15.78 -38.67 -21.49
N PHE A 69 15.82 -37.82 -22.52
CA PHE A 69 17.06 -37.24 -23.05
C PHE A 69 17.90 -36.54 -21.96
N LYS A 70 19.21 -36.44 -22.18
CA LYS A 70 20.17 -35.94 -21.17
C LYS A 70 19.85 -34.52 -20.65
N LEU A 71 19.35 -33.62 -21.51
CA LEU A 71 19.02 -32.24 -21.12
C LEU A 71 17.74 -32.17 -20.27
N ASP A 72 16.68 -32.80 -20.76
CA ASP A 72 15.42 -32.96 -20.03
C ASP A 72 15.66 -33.53 -18.63
N SER A 73 16.50 -34.56 -18.50
CA SER A 73 16.78 -35.20 -17.21
C SER A 73 17.32 -34.24 -16.14
N VAL A 74 18.09 -33.22 -16.52
CA VAL A 74 18.63 -32.24 -15.56
C VAL A 74 17.54 -31.27 -15.11
N ILE A 75 16.71 -30.77 -16.05
CA ILE A 75 15.60 -29.86 -15.76
C ILE A 75 14.56 -30.56 -14.87
N TYR A 76 14.20 -31.80 -15.20
CA TYR A 76 13.24 -32.60 -14.42
C TYR A 76 13.77 -33.07 -13.06
N VAL A 77 15.08 -32.99 -12.79
CA VAL A 77 15.63 -33.26 -11.44
C VAL A 77 15.77 -31.96 -10.64
N VAL A 78 16.32 -30.91 -11.23
CA VAL A 78 16.64 -29.67 -10.50
C VAL A 78 15.37 -28.88 -10.16
N VAL A 79 14.45 -28.70 -11.11
CA VAL A 79 13.26 -27.85 -10.90
C VAL A 79 12.33 -28.42 -9.83
N PRO A 80 11.97 -29.72 -9.82
CA PRO A 80 11.14 -30.29 -8.76
C PRO A 80 11.81 -30.21 -7.39
N ASN A 81 13.13 -30.40 -7.30
CA ASN A 81 13.85 -30.26 -6.03
C ASN A 81 13.74 -28.84 -5.46
N ILE A 82 13.92 -27.80 -6.29
CA ILE A 82 13.73 -26.40 -5.87
C ILE A 82 12.26 -26.15 -5.49
N TYR A 83 11.33 -26.70 -6.27
CA TYR A 83 9.90 -26.57 -6.04
C TYR A 83 9.44 -27.19 -4.71
N PHE A 84 9.95 -28.36 -4.34
CA PHE A 84 9.59 -29.03 -3.09
C PHE A 84 10.35 -28.48 -1.86
N THR A 85 11.52 -27.88 -2.04
CA THR A 85 12.25 -27.21 -0.95
C THR A 85 11.72 -25.81 -0.64
N SER A 86 11.11 -25.14 -1.63
CA SER A 86 10.48 -23.81 -1.53
C SER A 86 9.45 -23.66 -0.38
N PRO A 87 8.48 -24.59 -0.17
CA PRO A 87 7.55 -24.57 0.96
C PRO A 87 8.22 -24.46 2.32
N ILE A 88 9.30 -25.21 2.52
CA ILE A 88 10.01 -25.31 3.80
C ILE A 88 10.61 -23.94 4.13
N LEU A 89 11.26 -23.31 3.15
CA LEU A 89 11.80 -21.96 3.29
C LEU A 89 10.68 -20.95 3.63
N LYS A 90 9.55 -21.01 2.91
CA LYS A 90 8.40 -20.11 3.13
C LYS A 90 7.79 -20.28 4.52
N MET A 91 7.64 -21.51 5.00
CA MET A 91 7.14 -21.82 6.34
C MET A 91 8.11 -21.34 7.43
N ILE A 92 9.43 -21.53 7.27
CA ILE A 92 10.44 -21.04 8.21
C ILE A 92 10.40 -19.50 8.30
N LEU A 93 10.40 -18.83 7.14
CA LEU A 93 10.28 -17.36 7.07
C LEU A 93 8.94 -16.89 7.65
N GLY A 94 7.85 -17.60 7.35
CA GLY A 94 6.52 -17.32 7.83
C GLY A 94 6.42 -17.39 9.36
N TRP A 95 7.08 -18.38 9.95
CA TRP A 95 7.22 -18.55 11.39
C TRP A 95 8.05 -17.43 12.02
N TRP A 96 9.22 -17.13 11.45
CA TRP A 96 10.12 -16.05 11.90
C TRP A 96 9.40 -14.70 11.95
N PHE A 97 8.66 -14.36 10.89
CA PHE A 97 7.98 -13.07 10.77
C PHE A 97 6.58 -13.01 11.39
N SER A 98 6.10 -14.10 11.99
CA SER A 98 4.75 -14.16 12.60
C SER A 98 4.55 -13.09 13.68
N LYS A 99 5.58 -12.81 14.50
CA LYS A 99 5.54 -11.75 15.52
C LYS A 99 5.42 -10.36 14.89
N ASN A 100 6.16 -10.11 13.82
CA ASN A 100 6.16 -8.81 13.13
C ASN A 100 4.79 -8.51 12.50
N ILE A 101 4.13 -9.51 11.93
CA ILE A 101 2.79 -9.35 11.35
C ILE A 101 1.73 -9.13 12.43
N ALA A 102 1.83 -9.82 13.58
CA ALA A 102 0.96 -9.55 14.72
C ALA A 102 1.11 -8.09 15.21
N VAL A 103 2.34 -7.55 15.24
CA VAL A 103 2.59 -6.14 15.54
C VAL A 103 1.97 -5.22 14.49
N CYS A 104 2.07 -5.54 13.20
CA CYS A 104 1.41 -4.78 12.13
C CYS A 104 -0.10 -4.70 12.33
N HIS A 105 -0.78 -5.81 12.61
CA HIS A 105 -2.22 -5.78 12.89
C HIS A 105 -2.58 -4.88 14.08
N LYS A 106 -1.82 -4.93 15.18
CA LYS A 106 -2.03 -4.05 16.34
C LYS A 106 -1.86 -2.57 15.97
N LYS A 107 -0.84 -2.25 15.17
CA LYS A 107 -0.62 -0.87 14.69
C LYS A 107 -1.72 -0.38 13.76
N ILE A 108 -2.16 -1.22 12.82
CA ILE A 108 -3.29 -0.93 11.92
C ILE A 108 -4.56 -0.67 12.73
N PHE A 109 -4.84 -1.49 13.75
CA PHE A 109 -5.98 -1.27 14.63
C PHE A 109 -5.92 0.06 15.37
N LYS A 110 -4.73 0.46 15.86
CA LYS A 110 -4.53 1.78 16.48
C LYS A 110 -4.79 2.92 15.47
N ILE A 111 -4.26 2.79 14.25
CA ILE A 111 -4.50 3.75 13.16
C ILE A 111 -5.97 3.86 12.83
N ASP A 112 -6.70 2.73 12.79
CA ASP A 112 -8.15 2.73 12.54
C ASP A 112 -8.90 3.50 13.61
N LYS A 113 -8.53 3.34 14.88
CA LYS A 113 -9.12 4.10 15.98
C LYS A 113 -8.86 5.60 15.81
N THR A 114 -7.64 5.98 15.46
CA THR A 114 -7.27 7.38 15.22
C THR A 114 -8.02 7.98 14.02
N LEU A 115 -8.12 7.25 12.90
CA LEU A 115 -8.86 7.71 11.72
C LEU A 115 -10.37 7.84 12.01
N ARG A 116 -10.95 6.92 12.80
CA ARG A 116 -12.34 7.01 13.25
C ARG A 116 -12.60 8.25 14.11
N GLN A 117 -11.67 8.61 14.99
CA GLN A 117 -11.76 9.84 15.79
C GLN A 117 -11.76 11.10 14.90
N LEU A 118 -11.15 11.03 13.72
CA LEU A 118 -11.18 12.09 12.70
C LEU A 118 -12.40 12.02 11.76
N GLY A 119 -13.37 11.14 12.04
CA GLY A 119 -14.57 10.96 11.22
C GLY A 119 -14.37 10.11 9.95
N LEU A 120 -13.19 9.52 9.76
CA LEU A 120 -12.88 8.68 8.60
C LEU A 120 -13.04 7.20 8.93
N THR A 121 -13.89 6.52 8.18
CA THR A 121 -14.05 5.06 8.29
C THR A 121 -13.54 4.39 7.03
N ALA A 122 -12.60 3.44 7.20
CA ALA A 122 -12.19 2.58 6.10
C ALA A 122 -13.26 1.51 5.88
N ASN A 123 -13.82 1.47 4.67
CA ASN A 123 -14.72 0.39 4.28
C ASN A 123 -13.91 -0.88 3.94
N TYR A 124 -14.03 -1.91 4.77
CA TYR A 124 -13.37 -3.20 4.59
C TYR A 124 -14.16 -4.21 3.75
N ASP A 125 -15.41 -3.90 3.38
CA ASP A 125 -16.26 -4.77 2.56
C ASP A 125 -15.57 -5.10 1.23
N LYS A 126 -14.93 -4.11 0.60
CA LYS A 126 -14.22 -4.31 -0.66
C LYS A 126 -13.06 -5.30 -0.53
N ILE A 127 -12.28 -5.24 0.56
CA ILE A 127 -11.19 -6.18 0.81
C ILE A 127 -11.75 -7.57 1.08
N TYR A 128 -12.84 -7.65 1.84
CA TYR A 128 -13.50 -8.91 2.16
C TYR A 128 -14.08 -9.61 0.94
N PHE A 129 -14.81 -8.90 0.06
CA PHE A 129 -15.30 -9.48 -1.19
C PHE A 129 -14.16 -9.89 -2.13
N MET A 130 -13.06 -9.11 -2.18
CA MET A 130 -11.86 -9.52 -2.89
C MET A 130 -11.24 -10.79 -2.30
N THR A 131 -11.24 -10.93 -0.97
CA THR A 131 -10.73 -12.11 -0.27
C THR A 131 -11.57 -13.34 -0.58
N LEU A 132 -12.89 -13.20 -0.54
CA LEU A 132 -13.81 -14.27 -0.88
C LEU A 132 -13.63 -14.69 -2.35
N GLY A 133 -13.61 -13.73 -3.28
CA GLY A 133 -13.38 -13.97 -4.70
C GLY A 133 -12.05 -14.67 -4.96
N PHE A 134 -10.99 -14.25 -4.28
CA PHE A 134 -9.66 -14.85 -4.39
C PHE A 134 -9.67 -16.33 -3.95
N ILE A 135 -10.31 -16.63 -2.82
CA ILE A 135 -10.44 -18.01 -2.32
C ILE A 135 -11.30 -18.85 -3.27
N THR A 136 -12.38 -18.30 -3.83
CA THR A 136 -13.19 -19.05 -4.80
C THR A 136 -12.41 -19.35 -6.09
N THR A 137 -11.65 -18.38 -6.62
CA THR A 137 -10.79 -18.59 -7.80
C THR A 137 -9.75 -19.65 -7.52
N TRP A 138 -9.13 -19.62 -6.33
CA TRP A 138 -8.19 -20.64 -5.88
C TRP A 138 -8.80 -22.04 -5.92
N PHE A 139 -9.94 -22.25 -5.27
CA PHE A 139 -10.60 -23.57 -5.26
C PHE A 139 -10.94 -24.07 -6.67
N ILE A 140 -11.44 -23.19 -7.55
CA ILE A 140 -11.77 -23.55 -8.93
C ILE A 140 -10.52 -23.98 -9.71
N VAL A 141 -9.45 -23.18 -9.65
CA VAL A 141 -8.18 -23.49 -10.31
C VAL A 141 -7.62 -24.82 -9.79
N TYR A 142 -7.72 -25.08 -8.49
CA TYR A 142 -7.22 -26.32 -7.90
C TYR A 142 -8.01 -27.55 -8.30
N ILE A 143 -9.34 -27.46 -8.32
CA ILE A 143 -10.18 -28.55 -8.80
C ILE A 143 -9.82 -28.88 -10.26
N PHE A 144 -9.61 -27.86 -11.09
CA PHE A 144 -9.18 -28.04 -12.47
C PHE A 144 -7.81 -28.74 -12.56
N ILE A 145 -6.81 -28.28 -11.81
CA ILE A 145 -5.48 -28.92 -11.73
C ILE A 145 -5.59 -30.39 -11.29
N CYS A 146 -6.38 -30.67 -10.26
CA CYS A 146 -6.60 -32.03 -9.76
C CYS A 146 -7.16 -32.94 -10.84
N ILE A 147 -8.23 -32.51 -11.52
CA ILE A 147 -8.87 -33.29 -12.58
C ILE A 147 -7.88 -33.57 -13.72
N SER A 148 -7.17 -32.54 -14.20
CA SER A 148 -6.18 -32.69 -15.27
C SER A 148 -5.06 -33.66 -14.90
N ASN A 149 -4.54 -33.57 -13.66
CA ASN A 149 -3.49 -34.47 -13.18
C ASN A 149 -4.00 -35.90 -12.98
N ILE A 150 -5.23 -36.10 -12.49
CA ILE A 150 -5.82 -37.44 -12.36
C ILE A 150 -5.93 -38.11 -13.73
N LEU A 151 -6.47 -37.40 -14.72
CA LEU A 151 -6.62 -37.91 -16.08
C LEU A 151 -5.27 -38.28 -16.71
N TYR A 152 -4.22 -37.50 -16.43
CA TYR A 152 -2.88 -37.72 -16.99
C TYR A 152 -2.08 -38.82 -16.27
N ILE A 153 -2.10 -38.85 -14.93
CA ILE A 153 -1.19 -39.66 -14.11
C ILE A 153 -1.77 -41.04 -13.77
N VAL A 154 -3.08 -41.16 -13.50
CA VAL A 154 -3.71 -42.43 -13.08
C VAL A 154 -3.42 -43.59 -14.03
N PRO A 155 -3.50 -43.43 -15.38
CA PRO A 155 -3.23 -44.53 -16.30
C PRO A 155 -1.79 -45.07 -16.24
N ARG A 156 -0.84 -44.31 -15.66
CA ARG A 156 0.60 -44.64 -15.66
C ARG A 156 1.10 -45.24 -14.36
N ILE A 157 0.59 -44.74 -13.23
CA ILE A 157 1.17 -45.00 -11.90
C ILE A 157 0.15 -45.65 -10.93
N GLY A 158 -1.14 -45.66 -11.30
CA GLY A 158 -2.22 -46.17 -10.46
C GLY A 158 -2.71 -45.15 -9.41
N ILE A 159 -3.90 -45.39 -8.86
CA ILE A 159 -4.69 -44.40 -8.12
C ILE A 159 -3.98 -43.91 -6.84
N LEU A 160 -3.43 -44.82 -6.04
CA LEU A 160 -2.86 -44.48 -4.72
C LEU A 160 -1.63 -43.58 -4.85
N GLN A 161 -0.75 -43.86 -5.81
CA GLN A 161 0.43 -43.04 -6.06
C GLN A 161 0.05 -41.68 -6.67
N THR A 162 -0.98 -41.65 -7.53
CA THR A 162 -1.51 -40.37 -8.04
C THR A 162 -2.04 -39.47 -6.93
N ILE A 163 -2.77 -40.01 -5.94
CA ILE A 163 -3.26 -39.23 -4.79
C ILE A 163 -2.08 -38.62 -4.01
N HIS A 164 -1.01 -39.39 -3.79
CA HIS A 164 0.18 -38.89 -3.10
C HIS A 164 0.86 -37.77 -3.90
N VAL A 165 1.10 -37.96 -5.20
CA VAL A 165 1.70 -36.94 -6.08
C VAL A 165 0.87 -35.66 -6.14
N LEU A 166 -0.46 -35.79 -6.24
CA LEU A 166 -1.38 -34.65 -6.18
C LEU A 166 -1.22 -33.87 -4.89
N PHE A 167 -1.26 -34.56 -3.74
CA PHE A 167 -1.16 -33.92 -2.42
C PHE A 167 0.15 -33.14 -2.27
N VAL A 168 1.27 -33.76 -2.64
CA VAL A 168 2.60 -33.14 -2.58
C VAL A 168 2.72 -31.97 -3.58
N SER A 169 2.01 -31.99 -4.71
CA SER A 169 2.06 -30.91 -5.71
C SER A 169 1.17 -29.71 -5.36
N ILE A 170 0.04 -29.95 -4.70
CA ILE A 170 -1.00 -28.96 -4.34
C ILE A 170 -0.57 -28.06 -3.19
N ILE A 171 0.03 -28.62 -2.14
CA ILE A 171 0.38 -27.83 -0.93
C ILE A 171 1.39 -26.72 -1.24
N PRO A 172 2.47 -26.93 -2.02
CA PRO A 172 3.43 -25.87 -2.36
C PRO A 172 2.81 -24.72 -3.14
N LEU A 173 1.97 -25.02 -4.15
CA LEU A 173 1.19 -24.01 -4.84
C LEU A 173 0.32 -23.23 -3.85
N SER A 174 -0.26 -23.93 -2.85
CA SER A 174 -1.22 -23.32 -1.91
C SER A 174 -0.52 -22.35 -1.00
N ILE A 175 0.65 -22.75 -0.48
CA ILE A 175 1.52 -21.93 0.33
C ILE A 175 1.91 -20.66 -0.43
N GLY A 176 2.34 -20.79 -1.69
CA GLY A 176 2.72 -19.61 -2.47
C GLY A 176 1.54 -18.69 -2.77
N TYR A 177 0.39 -19.25 -3.15
CA TYR A 177 -0.80 -18.49 -3.47
C TYR A 177 -1.34 -17.70 -2.27
N VAL A 178 -1.43 -18.34 -1.09
CA VAL A 178 -1.87 -17.68 0.15
C VAL A 178 -0.88 -16.60 0.58
N ASN A 179 0.42 -16.86 0.47
CA ASN A 179 1.45 -15.90 0.86
C ASN A 179 1.45 -14.65 -0.03
N SER A 180 1.36 -14.84 -1.35
CA SER A 180 1.22 -13.74 -2.32
C SER A 180 -0.04 -12.91 -2.08
N TYR A 181 -1.14 -13.55 -1.68
CA TYR A 181 -2.37 -12.85 -1.33
C TYR A 181 -2.26 -12.03 -0.05
N GLU A 182 -1.66 -12.59 1.00
CA GLU A 182 -1.50 -11.88 2.26
C GLU A 182 -0.71 -10.59 2.04
N PHE A 183 0.38 -10.67 1.27
CA PHE A 183 1.14 -9.50 0.85
C PHE A 183 0.30 -8.53 -0.01
N TYR A 184 -0.46 -9.03 -1.00
CA TYR A 184 -1.39 -8.22 -1.79
C TYR A 184 -2.40 -7.47 -0.92
N ALA A 185 -3.02 -8.15 0.04
CA ALA A 185 -4.05 -7.59 0.91
C ALA A 185 -3.48 -6.49 1.81
N PHE A 186 -2.27 -6.67 2.33
CA PHE A 186 -1.55 -5.65 3.09
C PHE A 186 -1.19 -4.43 2.21
N SER A 187 -0.67 -4.64 1.00
CA SER A 187 -0.37 -3.55 0.07
C SER A 187 -1.63 -2.79 -0.34
N ARG A 188 -2.74 -3.50 -0.55
CA ARG A 188 -4.05 -2.91 -0.85
C ARG A 188 -4.60 -2.10 0.32
N LEU A 189 -4.45 -2.59 1.55
CA LEU A 189 -4.79 -1.85 2.75
C LEU A 189 -4.00 -0.55 2.83
N LEU A 190 -2.69 -0.59 2.65
CA LEU A 190 -1.83 0.59 2.68
C LEU A 190 -2.29 1.61 1.64
N HIS A 191 -2.57 1.19 0.41
CA HIS A 191 -3.14 2.05 -0.62
C HIS A 191 -4.45 2.74 -0.16
N ILE A 192 -5.40 1.99 0.39
CA ILE A 192 -6.67 2.56 0.90
C ILE A 192 -6.41 3.58 2.01
N LYS A 193 -5.47 3.30 2.92
CA LYS A 193 -5.13 4.20 4.03
C LYS A 193 -4.47 5.49 3.56
N PHE A 194 -3.50 5.41 2.65
CA PHE A 194 -2.91 6.61 2.06
C PHE A 194 -3.94 7.45 1.31
N LYS A 195 -4.86 6.80 0.58
CA LYS A 195 -5.95 7.51 -0.10
C LYS A 195 -6.88 8.25 0.87
N LEU A 196 -7.25 7.63 1.99
CA LEU A 196 -8.06 8.26 3.03
C LEU A 196 -7.36 9.48 3.65
N ILE A 197 -6.06 9.35 3.91
CA ILE A 197 -5.24 10.46 4.41
C ILE A 197 -5.19 11.60 3.40
N ASN A 198 -4.96 11.30 2.13
CA ASN A 198 -4.89 12.30 1.07
C ASN A 198 -6.23 13.02 0.88
N HIS A 199 -7.35 12.31 1.05
CA HIS A 199 -8.68 12.93 1.06
C HIS A 199 -8.81 13.95 2.19
N LEU A 200 -8.47 13.56 3.42
CA LEU A 200 -8.52 14.45 4.59
C LEU A 200 -7.64 15.69 4.42
N LEU A 201 -6.43 15.52 3.89
CA LEU A 201 -5.51 16.62 3.62
C LEU A 201 -6.10 17.58 2.58
N ARG A 202 -6.66 17.06 1.47
CA ARG A 202 -7.30 17.91 0.45
C ARG A 202 -8.48 18.70 1.01
N GLU A 203 -9.32 18.10 1.83
CA GLU A 203 -10.41 18.81 2.50
C GLU A 203 -9.89 19.90 3.44
N THR A 204 -8.81 19.60 4.17
CA THR A 204 -8.15 20.57 5.05
C THR A 204 -7.58 21.75 4.27
N ILE A 205 -6.86 21.49 3.17
CA ILE A 205 -6.30 22.51 2.27
C ILE A 205 -7.41 23.36 1.65
N LYS A 206 -8.50 22.75 1.16
CA LYS A 206 -9.62 23.48 0.57
C LYS A 206 -10.29 24.42 1.58
N ASN A 207 -10.42 23.98 2.83
CA ASN A 207 -10.96 24.83 3.89
C ASN A 207 -10.03 26.00 4.24
N LEU A 208 -8.71 25.79 4.17
CA LEU A 208 -7.71 26.85 4.35
C LEU A 208 -7.74 27.88 3.21
N SER A 209 -7.77 27.44 1.94
CA SER A 209 -7.77 28.34 0.78
C SER A 209 -9.06 29.17 0.66
N VAL A 210 -10.22 28.59 0.98
CA VAL A 210 -11.50 29.31 1.05
C VAL A 210 -11.49 30.35 2.18
N LYS A 211 -10.76 30.10 3.27
CA LYS A 211 -10.61 31.07 4.36
C LYS A 211 -9.72 32.24 3.94
N GLU A 212 -8.59 31.95 3.29
CA GLU A 212 -7.65 32.98 2.82
C GLU A 212 -8.28 33.90 1.76
N THR A 213 -9.01 33.33 0.80
CA THR A 213 -9.78 34.12 -0.19
C THR A 213 -10.89 34.97 0.44
N LYS A 214 -11.56 34.46 1.48
CA LYS A 214 -12.53 35.27 2.23
C LYS A 214 -11.83 36.40 2.99
N LEU A 215 -10.74 36.11 3.69
CA LEU A 215 -9.99 37.11 4.44
C LEU A 215 -9.47 38.24 3.53
N SER A 216 -8.89 37.90 2.39
CA SER A 216 -8.42 38.90 1.41
C SER A 216 -9.56 39.73 0.82
N THR A 217 -10.74 39.14 0.57
CA THR A 217 -11.92 39.94 0.16
C THR A 217 -12.47 40.84 1.26
N PHE A 218 -12.31 40.49 2.54
CA PHE A 218 -12.68 41.36 3.65
C PHE A 218 -11.70 42.52 3.79
N GLU A 219 -10.39 42.24 3.73
CA GLU A 219 -9.35 43.27 3.75
C GLU A 219 -9.55 44.24 2.58
N LEU A 220 -9.74 43.73 1.35
CA LEU A 220 -9.98 44.59 0.17
C LEU A 220 -11.23 45.47 0.34
N LYS A 221 -12.31 44.93 0.93
CA LYS A 221 -13.54 45.70 1.20
C LYS A 221 -13.35 46.79 2.26
N ASP A 222 -12.55 46.53 3.29
CA ASP A 222 -12.28 47.52 4.33
C ASP A 222 -11.26 48.58 3.85
N TYR A 223 -10.30 48.20 3.01
CA TYR A 223 -9.45 49.16 2.27
C TYR A 223 -10.26 50.05 1.32
N THR A 224 -11.23 49.51 0.57
CA THR A 224 -12.10 50.33 -0.28
C THR A 224 -12.96 51.29 0.54
N LYS A 225 -13.46 50.88 1.70
CA LYS A 225 -14.20 51.78 2.60
C LYS A 225 -13.31 52.88 3.19
N LEU A 226 -12.07 52.56 3.56
CA LEU A 226 -11.09 53.55 4.03
C LEU A 226 -10.75 54.56 2.93
N MET A 227 -10.58 54.11 1.69
CA MET A 227 -10.38 54.99 0.53
C MET A 227 -11.59 55.89 0.27
N ASP A 228 -12.81 55.36 0.35
CA ASP A 228 -14.04 56.15 0.21
C ASP A 228 -14.18 57.18 1.33
N PHE A 229 -13.87 56.83 2.58
CA PHE A 229 -13.83 57.77 3.71
C PHE A 229 -12.76 58.86 3.55
N GLU A 230 -11.61 58.52 2.98
CA GLU A 230 -10.51 59.46 2.75
C GLU A 230 -10.79 60.39 1.56
N GLN A 231 -11.40 59.88 0.49
CA GLN A 231 -11.95 60.70 -0.60
C GLN A 231 -13.07 61.62 -0.10
N GLN A 232 -14.00 61.12 0.72
CA GLN A 232 -15.10 61.92 1.25
C GLN A 232 -14.59 62.99 2.23
N LYS A 233 -13.55 62.69 3.03
CA LYS A 233 -12.84 63.67 3.87
C LYS A 233 -12.12 64.73 3.04
N ASN A 234 -11.51 64.37 1.92
CA ASN A 234 -10.85 65.31 1.01
C ASN A 234 -11.85 66.19 0.25
N ILE A 235 -13.04 65.68 -0.07
CA ILE A 235 -14.14 66.47 -0.64
C ILE A 235 -14.72 67.41 0.42
N LEU A 236 -14.90 66.94 1.67
CA LEU A 236 -15.39 67.77 2.77
C LEU A 236 -14.38 68.87 3.13
N SER A 237 -13.08 68.57 3.14
CA SER A 237 -12.02 69.55 3.40
C SER A 237 -11.91 70.57 2.27
N MET A 238 -12.03 70.18 1.01
CA MET A 238 -12.12 71.12 -0.12
C MET A 238 -13.36 72.02 -0.03
N LYS A 239 -14.51 71.47 0.41
CA LYS A 239 -15.74 72.25 0.55
C LYS A 239 -15.67 73.23 1.72
N ILE A 240 -15.13 72.80 2.86
CA ILE A 240 -14.90 73.66 4.04
C ILE A 240 -13.86 74.74 3.74
N ILE A 241 -12.78 74.44 3.01
CA ILE A 241 -11.77 75.42 2.58
C ILE A 241 -12.35 76.41 1.56
N SER A 242 -13.25 75.96 0.68
CA SER A 242 -13.95 76.84 -0.27
C SER A 242 -14.96 77.77 0.42
N GLU A 243 -15.66 77.29 1.45
CA GLU A 243 -16.59 78.10 2.26
C GLU A 243 -15.83 79.06 3.19
N TRP A 244 -14.66 78.65 3.72
CA TRP A 244 -13.77 79.52 4.50
C TRP A 244 -13.17 80.65 3.64
N HIS A 245 -12.77 80.37 2.40
CA HIS A 245 -12.27 81.40 1.49
C HIS A 245 -13.35 82.41 1.08
N GLN A 246 -14.63 82.00 1.05
CA GLN A 246 -15.76 82.87 0.73
C GLN A 246 -16.21 83.72 1.93
N SER A 247 -16.01 83.22 3.15
CA SER A 247 -16.35 83.95 4.38
C SER A 247 -15.30 84.99 4.81
N ILE A 248 -14.04 84.88 4.37
CA ILE A 248 -12.94 85.76 4.80
C ILE A 248 -12.85 87.08 4.01
N TYR A 249 -13.58 87.22 2.90
CA TYR A 249 -13.57 88.46 2.11
C TYR A 249 -14.61 89.51 2.52
N SER A 250 -15.45 89.27 3.54
CA SER A 250 -16.52 90.20 3.93
C SER A 250 -16.59 90.57 5.42
N ALA A 251 -15.47 90.50 6.15
CA ALA A 251 -15.41 91.10 7.49
C ALA A 251 -13.95 91.37 7.91
N SER A 252 -13.39 92.45 7.39
CA SER A 252 -12.35 93.17 8.12
C SER A 252 -13.05 94.15 9.07
N ASN A 253 -12.86 93.98 10.37
CA ASN A 253 -12.61 95.02 11.37
C ASN A 253 -12.97 94.53 12.78
N PHE A 254 -12.16 94.99 13.74
CA PHE A 254 -12.38 95.09 15.19
C PHE A 254 -11.73 94.09 16.18
N VAL A 255 -10.59 94.55 16.72
CA VAL A 255 -10.20 94.75 18.14
C VAL A 255 -10.29 93.61 19.17
N ILE A 256 -9.14 93.46 19.85
CA ILE A 256 -8.73 92.67 21.02
C ILE A 256 -9.60 92.91 22.29
N ARG A 257 -9.98 91.85 23.05
CA ARG A 257 -9.72 91.73 24.52
C ARG A 257 -10.14 90.40 25.17
N ASN A 258 -9.29 89.97 26.11
CA ASN A 258 -9.35 88.82 27.03
C ASN A 258 -10.63 88.73 27.89
N GLN A 259 -11.02 87.50 28.30
CA GLN A 259 -11.23 87.11 29.71
C GLN A 259 -11.72 85.64 29.86
N SER A 260 -11.07 84.88 30.75
CA SER A 260 -11.61 83.76 31.52
C SER A 260 -11.99 84.28 32.93
N PRO A 261 -12.46 83.49 33.94
CA PRO A 261 -12.98 82.11 34.00
C PRO A 261 -14.33 82.02 34.81
N VAL A 262 -14.85 80.80 35.09
CA VAL A 262 -15.32 80.31 36.42
C VAL A 262 -16.33 79.14 36.31
N ASP A 263 -16.06 78.17 37.19
CA ASP A 263 -16.67 76.89 37.61
C ASP A 263 -18.19 76.66 37.56
N SER A 264 -18.59 75.40 37.31
CA SER A 264 -19.42 74.60 38.24
C SER A 264 -19.61 73.13 37.76
N GLN A 265 -19.75 72.25 38.76
CA GLN A 265 -19.83 70.78 38.73
C GLN A 265 -21.02 70.21 37.94
N ILE A 266 -20.84 69.11 37.21
CA ILE A 266 -21.95 68.25 36.74
C ILE A 266 -21.55 66.75 36.83
N GLU A 267 -22.44 65.97 37.44
CA GLU A 267 -22.44 64.51 37.56
C GLU A 267 -22.22 63.77 36.23
N ILE A 268 -21.39 62.73 36.26
CA ILE A 268 -21.17 61.83 35.12
C ILE A 268 -22.35 60.85 35.02
N TYR A 269 -23.31 61.18 34.16
CA TYR A 269 -24.31 60.24 33.67
C TYR A 269 -23.68 59.43 32.51
N ILE A 270 -23.36 58.16 32.73
CA ILE A 270 -22.82 57.29 31.67
C ILE A 270 -23.95 56.98 30.66
N PRO A 271 -23.85 57.39 29.38
CA PRO A 271 -24.90 57.16 28.40
C PRO A 271 -25.04 55.69 28.00
N PHE A 272 -26.28 55.26 27.74
CA PHE A 272 -26.66 53.93 27.24
C PHE A 272 -25.89 53.48 25.98
N GLN A 273 -25.30 54.40 25.22
CA GLN A 273 -24.46 54.12 24.06
C GLN A 273 -23.15 53.41 24.41
N ILE A 274 -22.52 53.71 25.55
CA ILE A 274 -21.25 53.08 25.96
C ILE A 274 -21.45 51.60 26.34
N LYS A 275 -22.64 51.25 26.87
CA LYS A 275 -23.01 49.86 27.18
C LYS A 275 -23.15 49.00 25.91
N LYS A 276 -23.61 49.61 24.81
CA LYS A 276 -23.78 48.96 23.51
C LYS A 276 -22.43 48.80 22.78
N GLU A 277 -21.53 49.76 22.94
CA GLU A 277 -20.17 49.71 22.39
C GLU A 277 -19.31 48.68 23.13
N LEU A 278 -19.44 48.57 24.45
CA LEU A 278 -18.80 47.51 25.24
C LEU A 278 -19.32 46.11 24.87
N GLN A 279 -20.63 45.93 24.69
CA GLN A 279 -21.18 44.64 24.23
C GLN A 279 -20.70 44.25 22.83
N ASN A 280 -20.57 45.21 21.91
CA ASN A 280 -20.01 44.95 20.58
C ASN A 280 -18.51 44.61 20.62
N LYS A 281 -17.73 45.26 21.51
CA LYS A 281 -16.31 44.96 21.69
C LYS A 281 -16.09 43.60 22.37
N PHE A 282 -17.00 43.18 23.25
CA PHE A 282 -17.02 41.83 23.83
C PHE A 282 -17.48 40.76 22.82
N ARG A 283 -18.45 41.08 21.94
CA ARG A 283 -18.91 40.16 20.88
C ARG A 283 -17.86 39.95 19.78
N ASN A 284 -17.07 40.98 19.46
CA ASN A 284 -15.98 40.88 18.49
C ASN A 284 -14.80 40.06 19.04
N ARG A 285 -14.46 40.19 20.33
CA ARG A 285 -13.46 39.31 20.99
C ARG A 285 -13.91 37.85 21.09
N PHE A 286 -15.21 37.58 21.20
CA PHE A 286 -15.73 36.21 21.15
C PHE A 286 -15.61 35.57 19.76
N HIS A 287 -15.61 36.35 18.67
CA HIS A 287 -15.38 35.84 17.31
C HIS A 287 -13.89 35.61 17.00
N GLU A 288 -12.98 36.40 17.57
CA GLU A 288 -11.54 36.13 17.51
C GLU A 288 -11.17 34.80 18.18
N ASN A 289 -11.76 34.50 19.34
CA ASN A 289 -11.50 33.25 20.08
C ASN A 289 -12.04 31.97 19.42
N ILE A 290 -13.04 32.09 18.54
CA ILE A 290 -13.55 30.95 17.74
C ILE A 290 -12.60 30.65 16.57
N SER A 291 -11.87 31.66 16.08
CA SER A 291 -10.92 31.51 14.97
C SER A 291 -9.60 30.87 15.41
N THR A 292 -9.16 31.14 16.64
CA THR A 292 -7.97 30.56 17.28
C THR A 292 -8.19 29.08 17.63
N THR A 293 -9.31 28.74 18.29
CA THR A 293 -9.67 27.34 18.58
C THR A 293 -9.84 26.47 17.32
N LYS A 294 -10.35 27.03 16.21
CA LYS A 294 -10.45 26.29 14.94
C LYS A 294 -9.11 26.15 14.20
N ARG A 295 -8.18 27.10 14.36
CA ARG A 295 -6.82 27.07 13.79
C ARG A 295 -5.94 26.03 14.50
N GLU A 296 -6.03 25.97 15.82
CA GLU A 296 -5.38 24.93 16.65
C GLU A 296 -5.85 23.52 16.25
N ASN A 297 -7.14 23.35 15.96
CA ASN A 297 -7.69 22.09 15.47
C ASN A 297 -7.08 21.64 14.12
N HIS A 298 -6.75 22.57 13.21
CA HIS A 298 -6.14 22.23 11.91
C HIS A 298 -4.67 21.81 12.03
N VAL A 299 -3.90 22.50 12.87
CA VAL A 299 -2.51 22.14 13.18
C VAL A 299 -2.47 20.75 13.83
N HIS A 300 -3.39 20.47 14.75
CA HIS A 300 -3.54 19.17 15.38
C HIS A 300 -3.93 18.05 14.39
N ILE A 301 -4.87 18.30 13.47
CA ILE A 301 -5.22 17.34 12.40
C ILE A 301 -4.02 17.04 11.50
N LEU A 302 -3.24 18.04 11.14
CA LEU A 302 -2.05 17.89 10.31
C LEU A 302 -0.96 17.07 11.02
N GLN A 303 -0.74 17.31 12.32
CA GLN A 303 0.17 16.53 13.16
C GLN A 303 -0.27 15.06 13.26
N ILE A 304 -1.56 14.80 13.50
CA ILE A 304 -2.08 13.42 13.55
C ILE A 304 -1.90 12.74 12.20
N THR A 305 -2.28 13.41 11.11
CA THR A 305 -2.22 12.84 9.75
C THR A 305 -0.79 12.44 9.38
N LYS A 306 0.17 13.29 9.74
CA LYS A 306 1.60 13.04 9.60
C LYS A 306 2.06 11.83 10.42
N GLN A 307 1.65 11.73 11.68
CA GLN A 307 1.99 10.60 12.54
C GLN A 307 1.43 9.29 11.97
N VAL A 308 0.19 9.31 11.48
CA VAL A 308 -0.43 8.15 10.83
C VAL A 308 0.34 7.77 9.57
N HIS A 309 0.70 8.73 8.70
CA HIS A 309 1.50 8.47 7.51
C HIS A 309 2.85 7.80 7.86
N LEU A 310 3.57 8.32 8.86
CA LEU A 310 4.83 7.73 9.32
C LEU A 310 4.67 6.31 9.86
N GLU A 311 3.61 6.02 10.62
CA GLU A 311 3.33 4.65 11.07
C GLU A 311 2.95 3.73 9.91
N LEU A 312 2.21 4.20 8.91
CA LEU A 312 1.95 3.44 7.68
C LEU A 312 3.23 3.14 6.89
N CYS A 313 4.16 4.09 6.80
CA CYS A 313 5.47 3.86 6.19
C CYS A 313 6.29 2.80 6.96
N LYS A 314 6.25 2.83 8.30
CA LYS A 314 6.87 1.77 9.12
C LYS A 314 6.22 0.41 8.88
N ILE A 315 4.89 0.35 8.82
CA ILE A 315 4.14 -0.89 8.53
C ILE A 315 4.54 -1.43 7.15
N SER A 316 4.59 -0.58 6.12
CA SER A 316 5.03 -0.96 4.78
C SER A 316 6.41 -1.62 4.78
N ARG A 317 7.39 -1.04 5.49
CA ARG A 317 8.74 -1.61 5.61
C ARG A 317 8.76 -2.96 6.31
N ILE A 318 7.98 -3.11 7.38
CA ILE A 318 7.87 -4.39 8.10
C ILE A 318 7.28 -5.46 7.18
N ILE A 319 6.25 -5.13 6.41
CA ILE A 319 5.63 -6.03 5.44
C ILE A 319 6.62 -6.39 4.33
N CYS A 320 7.32 -5.41 3.75
CA CYS A 320 8.33 -5.66 2.72
C CYS A 320 9.47 -6.54 3.24
N SER A 321 9.91 -6.35 4.48
CA SER A 321 10.93 -7.22 5.09
C SER A 321 10.41 -8.62 5.38
N ALA A 322 9.13 -8.77 5.76
CA ALA A 322 8.55 -10.05 6.12
C ALA A 322 8.26 -10.93 4.90
N PHE A 323 7.68 -10.34 3.85
CA PHE A 323 7.26 -11.06 2.65
C PHE A 323 8.27 -10.94 1.50
N GLY A 324 9.19 -9.97 1.53
CA GLY A 324 10.05 -9.65 0.40
C GLY A 324 10.89 -10.81 -0.10
N VAL A 325 11.51 -11.58 0.80
CA VAL A 325 12.26 -12.79 0.39
C VAL A 325 11.33 -13.83 -0.21
N GLN A 326 10.14 -14.01 0.36
CA GLN A 326 9.20 -15.02 -0.10
C GLN A 326 8.64 -14.67 -1.49
N ILE A 327 8.23 -13.42 -1.72
CA ILE A 327 7.73 -12.95 -3.02
C ILE A 327 8.84 -12.97 -4.08
N PHE A 328 10.08 -12.61 -3.71
CA PHE A 328 11.22 -12.73 -4.60
C PHE A 328 11.41 -14.17 -5.08
N TRP A 329 11.35 -15.11 -4.12
CA TRP A 329 11.41 -16.53 -4.43
C TRP A 329 10.25 -16.99 -5.32
N GLU A 330 9.03 -16.49 -5.11
CA GLU A 330 7.91 -16.78 -6.03
C GLU A 330 8.17 -16.29 -7.45
N ILE A 331 8.71 -15.07 -7.62
CA ILE A 331 9.05 -14.53 -8.94
C ILE A 331 10.03 -15.44 -9.66
N GLY A 332 11.08 -15.91 -8.96
CA GLY A 332 12.04 -16.87 -9.51
C GLY A 332 11.37 -18.19 -9.91
N MET A 333 10.51 -18.73 -9.05
CA MET A 333 9.77 -19.96 -9.33
C MET A 333 8.84 -19.82 -10.55
N ASP A 334 8.15 -18.68 -10.68
CA ASP A 334 7.29 -18.38 -11.82
C ASP A 334 8.07 -18.27 -13.13
N ILE A 335 9.27 -17.67 -13.10
CA ILE A 335 10.19 -17.63 -14.26
C ILE A 335 10.62 -19.05 -14.65
N MET A 336 11.07 -19.86 -13.69
CA MET A 336 11.50 -21.23 -13.94
C MET A 336 10.37 -22.11 -14.49
N PHE A 337 9.17 -21.99 -13.92
CA PHE A 337 7.98 -22.71 -14.37
C PHE A 337 7.55 -22.28 -15.79
N SER A 338 7.65 -20.98 -16.09
CA SER A 338 7.39 -20.45 -17.43
C SER A 338 8.35 -21.00 -18.47
N ILE A 339 9.66 -21.02 -18.17
CA ILE A 339 10.69 -21.59 -19.05
C ILE A 339 10.42 -23.09 -19.28
N GLN A 340 10.17 -23.86 -18.22
CA GLN A 340 9.89 -25.29 -18.33
C GLN A 340 8.67 -25.59 -19.20
N THR A 341 7.60 -24.81 -19.03
CA THR A 341 6.35 -24.98 -19.80
C THR A 341 6.56 -24.66 -21.28
N LEU A 342 7.22 -23.54 -21.59
CA LEU A 342 7.51 -23.14 -22.97
C LEU A 342 8.46 -24.11 -23.66
N TYR A 343 9.47 -24.62 -22.97
CA TYR A 343 10.37 -25.64 -23.51
C TYR A 343 9.66 -26.97 -23.78
N THR A 344 8.77 -27.39 -22.87
CA THR A 344 7.95 -28.60 -23.08
C THR A 344 7.04 -28.43 -24.31
N LEU A 345 6.42 -27.26 -24.48
CA LEU A 345 5.60 -26.94 -25.66
C LEU A 345 6.42 -26.96 -26.94
N TYR A 346 7.64 -26.41 -26.93
CA TYR A 346 8.55 -26.43 -28.06
C TYR A 346 8.92 -27.86 -28.48
N ASN A 347 9.33 -28.71 -27.53
CA ASN A 347 9.67 -30.11 -27.81
C ASN A 347 8.48 -30.89 -28.37
N GLN A 348 7.27 -30.66 -27.84
CA GLN A 348 6.04 -31.30 -28.34
C GLN A 348 5.70 -30.87 -29.77
N TYR A 349 5.90 -29.60 -30.09
CA TYR A 349 5.68 -29.07 -31.44
C TYR A 349 6.64 -29.70 -32.45
N ILE A 350 7.92 -29.90 -32.09
CA ILE A 350 8.93 -30.49 -32.97
C ILE A 350 8.78 -32.02 -33.10
N GLN A 351 8.46 -32.73 -32.02
CA GLN A 351 8.45 -34.21 -32.00
C GLN A 351 7.09 -34.86 -32.34
N GLU A 352 6.07 -34.09 -32.79
CA GLU A 352 4.72 -34.58 -33.14
C GLU A 352 4.10 -35.54 -32.09
N LEU A 353 4.36 -35.32 -30.80
CA LEU A 353 3.98 -36.25 -29.75
C LEU A 353 2.47 -36.21 -29.41
N LEU A 354 1.90 -37.40 -29.17
CA LEU A 354 0.51 -37.78 -28.88
C LEU A 354 -0.42 -36.70 -28.25
N LYS A 355 -1.69 -36.61 -28.71
CA LYS A 355 -2.75 -35.68 -28.22
C LYS A 355 -2.85 -35.51 -26.69
N VAL A 356 -2.62 -36.56 -25.91
CA VAL A 356 -2.70 -36.52 -24.43
C VAL A 356 -1.61 -35.63 -23.80
N ALA A 357 -0.47 -35.47 -24.47
CA ALA A 357 0.59 -34.56 -24.02
C ALA A 357 0.20 -33.07 -24.23
N ILE A 358 -0.62 -32.77 -25.24
CA ILE A 358 -1.07 -31.42 -25.59
C ILE A 358 -2.00 -30.87 -24.51
N GLU A 359 -2.96 -31.67 -24.04
CA GLU A 359 -3.91 -31.24 -23.00
C GLU A 359 -3.19 -30.85 -21.69
N HIS A 360 -2.22 -31.66 -21.25
CA HIS A 360 -1.44 -31.37 -20.05
C HIS A 360 -0.60 -30.09 -20.20
N SER A 361 -0.01 -29.86 -21.38
CA SER A 361 0.76 -28.64 -21.66
C SER A 361 -0.11 -27.38 -21.75
N LEU A 362 -1.34 -27.49 -22.27
CA LEU A 362 -2.29 -26.39 -22.28
C LEU A 362 -2.68 -25.98 -20.86
N VAL A 363 -2.91 -26.96 -19.97
CA VAL A 363 -3.16 -26.68 -18.55
C VAL A 363 -1.98 -25.95 -17.93
N ALA A 364 -0.75 -26.43 -18.14
CA ALA A 364 0.46 -25.77 -17.66
C ALA A 364 0.58 -24.33 -18.19
N LEU A 365 0.27 -24.10 -19.48
CA LEU A 365 0.28 -22.76 -20.08
C LEU A 365 -0.77 -21.83 -19.42
N THR A 366 -1.98 -22.33 -19.16
CA THR A 366 -3.01 -21.53 -18.47
C THR A 366 -2.57 -21.15 -17.05
N LEU A 367 -1.85 -22.04 -16.35
CA LEU A 367 -1.28 -21.74 -15.04
C LEU A 367 -0.17 -20.69 -15.12
N CYS A 368 0.72 -20.76 -16.11
CA CYS A 368 1.73 -19.72 -16.34
C CYS A 368 1.09 -18.35 -16.54
N ILE A 369 0.07 -18.27 -17.40
CA ILE A 369 -0.66 -17.01 -17.67
C ILE A 369 -1.31 -16.49 -16.39
N PHE A 370 -1.93 -17.37 -15.61
CA PHE A 370 -2.55 -17.03 -14.34
C PHE A 370 -1.54 -16.49 -13.32
N ASN A 371 -0.38 -17.14 -13.15
CA ASN A 371 0.67 -16.68 -12.24
C ASN A 371 1.23 -15.31 -12.65
N ILE A 372 1.51 -15.11 -13.95
CA ILE A 372 1.95 -13.81 -14.48
C ILE A 372 0.90 -12.72 -14.19
N PHE A 373 -0.38 -13.04 -14.35
CA PHE A 373 -1.46 -12.11 -14.04
C PHE A 373 -1.52 -11.75 -12.54
N VAL A 374 -1.36 -12.74 -11.64
CA VAL A 374 -1.29 -12.51 -10.19
C VAL A 374 -0.10 -11.58 -9.85
N MET A 375 1.08 -11.84 -10.42
CA MET A 375 2.26 -11.01 -10.22
C MET A 375 2.07 -9.58 -10.74
N PHE A 376 1.41 -9.42 -11.88
CA PHE A 376 1.04 -8.10 -12.41
C PHE A 376 0.10 -7.34 -11.46
N LEU A 377 -0.96 -7.99 -10.95
CA LEU A 377 -1.87 -7.38 -9.98
C LEU A 377 -1.16 -6.95 -8.70
N LEU A 378 -0.21 -7.76 -8.24
CA LEU A 378 0.58 -7.48 -7.05
C LEU A 378 1.47 -6.25 -7.26
N SER A 379 2.22 -6.21 -8.36
CA SER A 379 3.06 -5.07 -8.75
C SER A 379 2.23 -3.79 -8.88
N CYS A 380 1.11 -3.84 -9.61
CA CYS A 380 0.21 -2.69 -9.79
C CYS A 380 -0.32 -2.16 -8.46
N THR A 381 -0.65 -3.05 -7.52
CA THR A 381 -1.15 -2.64 -6.19
C THR A 381 -0.05 -1.96 -5.37
N CYS A 382 1.18 -2.48 -5.42
CA CYS A 382 2.34 -1.88 -4.74
C CYS A 382 2.68 -0.51 -5.32
N LYS A 383 2.70 -0.37 -6.65
CA LYS A 383 2.90 0.91 -7.34
C LYS A 383 1.85 1.95 -6.93
N ASN A 384 0.58 1.57 -6.98
CA ASN A 384 -0.51 2.47 -6.58
C ASN A 384 -0.44 2.85 -5.10
N ALA A 385 0.01 1.95 -4.21
CA ALA A 385 0.22 2.26 -2.80
C ALA A 385 1.38 3.24 -2.60
N ALA A 386 2.49 3.04 -3.32
CA ALA A 386 3.66 3.91 -3.30
C ALA A 386 3.34 5.32 -3.81
N GLU A 387 2.69 5.43 -4.97
CA GLU A 387 2.29 6.72 -5.53
C GLU A 387 1.35 7.48 -4.59
N GLU A 388 0.36 6.80 -4.00
CA GLU A 388 -0.57 7.45 -3.08
C GLU A 388 0.12 7.89 -1.78
N GLY A 389 1.05 7.09 -1.26
CA GLY A 389 1.89 7.47 -0.12
C GLY A 389 2.80 8.66 -0.42
N ASN A 390 3.41 8.72 -1.59
CA ASN A 390 4.28 9.84 -1.99
C ASN A 390 3.46 11.12 -2.23
N LYS A 391 2.24 11.03 -2.79
CA LYS A 391 1.30 12.15 -2.88
C LYS A 391 0.93 12.73 -1.52
N THR A 392 0.88 11.90 -0.45
CA THR A 392 0.67 12.40 0.91
C THR A 392 1.75 13.40 1.31
N VAL A 393 3.01 13.12 0.97
CA VAL A 393 4.15 13.99 1.30
C VAL A 393 4.03 15.33 0.59
N GLU A 394 3.65 15.32 -0.69
CA GLU A 394 3.42 16.52 -1.51
C GLU A 394 2.26 17.37 -0.96
N LEU A 395 1.14 16.74 -0.60
CA LEU A 395 -0.02 17.43 -0.02
C LEU A 395 0.30 18.03 1.36
N ILE A 396 1.07 17.31 2.18
CA ILE A 396 1.54 17.83 3.46
C ILE A 396 2.43 19.06 3.23
N HIS A 397 3.34 19.02 2.27
CA HIS A 397 4.20 20.14 1.93
C HIS A 397 3.41 21.39 1.52
N THR A 398 2.42 21.22 0.62
CA THR A 398 1.58 22.34 0.20
C THR A 398 0.76 22.91 1.35
N THR A 399 0.22 22.06 2.23
CA THR A 399 -0.52 22.51 3.43
C THR A 399 0.34 23.35 4.37
N TYR A 400 1.62 22.99 4.56
CA TYR A 400 2.53 23.74 5.44
C TYR A 400 2.92 25.11 4.90
N GLY A 401 2.93 25.30 3.57
CA GLY A 401 3.21 26.62 2.96
C GLY A 401 2.21 27.71 3.35
N TYR A 402 1.02 27.34 3.83
CA TYR A 402 -0.05 28.25 4.25
C TYR A 402 -0.03 28.61 5.75
N ASN A 403 0.80 27.96 6.58
CA ASN A 403 0.85 28.23 8.03
C ASN A 403 2.02 29.18 8.37
N THR A 404 1.71 30.30 9.03
CA THR A 404 2.61 31.47 9.24
C THR A 404 3.25 31.58 10.63
N ASP A 405 3.16 30.55 11.49
CA ASP A 405 3.63 30.64 12.89
C ASP A 405 5.05 30.07 13.05
N ILE A 406 6.01 30.95 13.35
CA ILE A 406 7.46 30.73 13.18
C ILE A 406 8.00 29.62 14.10
N ASP A 407 7.56 29.57 15.36
CA ASP A 407 8.04 28.58 16.35
C ASP A 407 7.52 27.15 16.05
N THR A 408 6.29 27.03 15.53
CA THR A 408 5.77 25.73 15.07
C THR A 408 6.40 25.30 13.74
N GLN A 409 6.94 26.24 12.98
CA GLN A 409 7.51 26.00 11.65
C GLN A 409 8.85 25.28 11.72
N GLU A 410 9.72 25.58 12.69
CA GLU A 410 11.05 24.96 12.79
C GLU A 410 11.00 23.48 13.20
N GLU A 411 10.28 23.14 14.28
CA GLU A 411 10.06 21.73 14.67
C GLU A 411 9.36 20.96 13.54
N MET A 412 8.34 21.57 12.91
CA MET A 412 7.62 20.94 11.81
C MET A 412 8.46 20.81 10.53
N GLN A 413 9.40 21.72 10.27
CA GLN A 413 10.35 21.64 9.16
C GLN A 413 11.34 20.49 9.35
N GLN A 414 11.91 20.31 10.54
CA GLN A 414 12.79 19.16 10.82
C GLN A 414 12.08 17.83 10.57
N PHE A 415 10.83 17.71 10.98
CA PHE A 415 10.05 16.52 10.70
C PHE A 415 9.57 16.40 9.24
N ARG A 416 9.38 17.51 8.52
CA ARG A 416 9.09 17.51 7.08
C ARG A 416 10.24 16.91 6.29
N ILE A 417 11.48 17.28 6.64
CA ILE A 417 12.69 16.71 6.04
C ILE A 417 12.76 15.20 6.26
N GLN A 418 12.42 14.71 7.47
CA GLN A 418 12.39 13.26 7.76
C GLN A 418 11.39 12.46 6.91
N ILE A 419 10.29 13.08 6.48
CA ILE A 419 9.27 12.45 5.63
C ILE A 419 9.66 12.53 4.16
N LEU A 420 10.20 13.66 3.71
CA LEU A 420 10.67 13.85 2.33
C LEU A 420 11.80 12.87 1.98
N HIS A 421 12.70 12.59 2.94
CA HIS A 421 13.79 11.63 2.78
C HIS A 421 13.35 10.15 2.86
N ARG A 422 12.07 9.86 3.08
CA ARG A 422 11.55 8.49 3.22
C ARG A 422 10.37 8.25 2.28
N PRO A 423 10.59 8.25 0.95
CA PRO A 423 9.53 7.91 0.00
C PRO A 423 8.98 6.51 0.30
N VAL A 424 7.69 6.33 0.04
CA VAL A 424 7.04 5.03 0.12
C VAL A 424 7.42 4.26 -1.13
N THR A 425 8.31 3.28 -0.97
CA THR A 425 8.70 2.35 -2.01
C THR A 425 8.60 0.93 -1.46
N PHE A 426 8.02 0.03 -2.25
CA PHE A 426 7.90 -1.38 -1.90
C PHE A 426 9.09 -2.12 -2.51
N TYR A 427 9.92 -2.69 -1.66
CA TYR A 427 11.06 -3.49 -2.06
C TYR A 427 10.81 -4.96 -1.76
N VAL A 428 11.10 -5.81 -2.74
CA VAL A 428 11.09 -7.26 -2.64
C VAL A 428 12.52 -7.71 -2.86
N PHE A 429 13.22 -7.99 -1.75
CA PHE A 429 14.64 -8.38 -1.74
C PHE A 429 15.56 -7.46 -2.58
N GLY A 430 15.36 -6.14 -2.50
CA GLY A 430 16.14 -5.14 -3.24
C GLY A 430 15.54 -4.74 -4.61
N LEU A 431 14.60 -5.51 -5.16
CA LEU A 431 13.87 -5.15 -6.37
C LEU A 431 12.70 -4.21 -6.05
N THR A 432 12.49 -3.18 -6.86
CA THR A 432 11.33 -2.30 -6.75
C THR A 432 10.08 -3.00 -7.31
N MET A 433 9.02 -3.03 -6.51
CA MET A 433 7.71 -3.55 -6.96
C MET A 433 6.99 -2.52 -7.83
N ASP A 434 7.42 -2.43 -9.08
CA ASP A 434 6.83 -1.59 -10.12
C ASP A 434 6.64 -2.39 -11.43
N ASN A 435 6.22 -1.69 -12.50
CA ASN A 435 5.94 -2.31 -13.79
C ASN A 435 7.18 -2.96 -14.44
N HIS A 436 8.40 -2.63 -13.99
CA HIS A 436 9.64 -3.22 -14.47
C HIS A 436 9.71 -4.72 -14.20
N ILE A 437 9.09 -5.22 -13.11
CA ILE A 437 9.11 -6.65 -12.78
C ILE A 437 8.55 -7.50 -13.93
N LEU A 438 7.45 -7.07 -14.54
CA LEU A 438 6.85 -7.81 -15.65
C LEU A 438 7.77 -7.82 -16.88
N SER A 439 8.37 -6.68 -17.21
CA SER A 439 9.34 -6.58 -18.30
C SER A 439 10.55 -7.47 -18.03
N MET A 440 11.07 -7.46 -16.80
CA MET A 440 12.18 -8.29 -16.36
C MET A 440 11.84 -9.77 -16.49
N MET A 441 10.67 -10.21 -16.02
CA MET A 441 10.23 -11.61 -16.17
C MET A 441 10.17 -12.02 -17.64
N LEU A 442 9.53 -11.22 -18.50
CA LEU A 442 9.38 -11.54 -19.92
C LEU A 442 10.73 -11.58 -20.64
N SER A 443 11.61 -10.61 -20.38
CA SER A 443 12.98 -10.58 -20.94
C SER A 443 13.79 -11.79 -20.50
N THR A 444 13.75 -12.13 -19.22
CA THR A 444 14.45 -13.29 -18.66
C THR A 444 13.96 -14.60 -19.28
N VAL A 445 12.63 -14.82 -19.31
CA VAL A 445 12.04 -16.01 -19.93
C VAL A 445 12.43 -16.11 -21.40
N THR A 446 12.34 -15.02 -22.17
CA THR A 446 12.69 -15.02 -23.59
C THR A 446 14.16 -15.35 -23.82
N ASN A 447 15.06 -14.71 -23.07
CA ASN A 447 16.50 -14.93 -23.20
C ASN A 447 16.89 -16.39 -22.89
N TYR A 448 16.40 -16.94 -21.78
CA TYR A 448 16.70 -18.32 -21.41
C TYR A 448 16.04 -19.33 -22.36
N MET A 449 14.85 -19.05 -22.87
CA MET A 449 14.23 -19.88 -23.90
C MET A 449 15.08 -19.96 -25.17
N VAL A 450 15.59 -18.83 -25.65
CA VAL A 450 16.49 -18.82 -26.83
C VAL A 450 17.76 -19.62 -26.57
N ILE A 451 18.39 -19.43 -25.41
CA ILE A 451 19.60 -20.18 -25.03
C ILE A 451 19.31 -21.68 -25.00
N ILE A 452 18.25 -22.11 -24.33
CA ILE A 452 17.89 -23.54 -24.22
C ILE A 452 17.59 -24.13 -25.61
N ILE A 453 16.89 -23.41 -26.49
CA ILE A 453 16.61 -23.89 -27.85
C ILE A 453 17.90 -24.03 -28.67
N GLN A 454 18.79 -23.03 -28.62
CA GLN A 454 20.09 -23.07 -29.31
C GLN A 454 20.96 -24.22 -28.81
N GLU A 455 21.03 -24.41 -27.49
CA GLU A 455 21.76 -25.53 -26.90
C GLU A 455 21.13 -26.88 -27.24
N ASN A 456 19.79 -27.00 -27.23
CA ASN A 456 19.10 -28.25 -27.58
C ASN A 456 19.42 -28.70 -29.02
N ASN A 457 19.41 -27.77 -29.98
CA ASN A 457 19.74 -28.06 -31.38
C ASN A 457 21.21 -28.44 -31.58
N THR A 458 22.12 -27.94 -30.74
CA THR A 458 23.54 -28.31 -30.80
C THR A 458 23.84 -29.61 -30.05
N LEU A 459 23.05 -29.95 -29.02
CA LEU A 459 23.15 -31.18 -28.21
C LEU A 459 22.81 -32.46 -28.99
N GLU A 460 21.99 -32.42 -30.03
CA GLU A 460 21.83 -33.55 -30.96
C GLU A 460 23.16 -33.97 -31.61
N SER A 461 24.21 -33.14 -31.54
CA SER A 461 25.52 -33.41 -32.16
C SER A 461 26.66 -33.84 -31.21
N LYS A 462 26.61 -33.60 -29.89
CA LYS A 462 27.75 -33.89 -28.97
C LYS A 462 27.35 -34.29 -27.54
N SER A 463 28.06 -35.27 -26.98
CA SER A 463 27.68 -36.04 -25.77
C SER A 463 28.05 -35.45 -24.40
N ASP A 464 28.84 -34.38 -24.32
CA ASP A 464 29.50 -33.93 -23.08
C ASP A 464 29.23 -32.44 -22.75
N LEU A 465 28.11 -32.15 -22.06
CA LEU A 465 27.78 -30.79 -21.63
C LEU A 465 26.89 -30.72 -20.35
N LYS A 466 27.01 -31.68 -19.42
CA LYS A 466 26.23 -31.63 -18.16
C LYS A 466 26.65 -30.47 -17.23
N ILE A 467 27.90 -30.03 -17.31
CA ILE A 467 28.50 -29.08 -16.34
C ILE A 467 28.17 -27.62 -16.68
N HIS A 468 28.07 -27.27 -17.96
CA HIS A 468 27.86 -25.88 -18.38
C HIS A 468 26.42 -25.41 -18.16
N ILE A 469 25.44 -26.29 -18.37
CA ILE A 469 24.01 -26.02 -18.22
C ILE A 469 23.61 -25.95 -16.75
N PHE A 470 24.18 -26.81 -15.91
CA PHE A 470 24.06 -26.69 -14.45
C PHE A 470 24.59 -25.33 -13.96
N LYS A 471 25.67 -24.83 -14.56
CA LYS A 471 26.25 -23.52 -14.24
C LYS A 471 25.33 -22.36 -14.66
N SER A 472 24.66 -22.44 -15.81
CA SER A 472 23.65 -21.46 -16.23
C SER A 472 22.39 -21.49 -15.37
N PHE A 473 21.90 -22.67 -14.97
CA PHE A 473 20.77 -22.79 -14.03
C PHE A 473 21.13 -22.30 -12.62
N CYS A 474 22.35 -22.57 -12.13
CA CYS A 474 22.84 -21.96 -10.90
C CYS A 474 22.89 -20.42 -11.01
N HIS A 475 23.20 -19.87 -12.18
CA HIS A 475 23.13 -18.42 -12.42
C HIS A 475 21.69 -17.86 -12.29
N ILE A 476 20.65 -18.63 -12.65
CA ILE A 476 19.24 -18.26 -12.45
C ILE A 476 18.84 -18.29 -10.97
N ILE A 477 19.41 -19.19 -10.17
CA ILE A 477 19.15 -19.30 -8.73
C ILE A 477 19.87 -18.20 -7.93
N VAL A 478 20.97 -17.68 -8.49
CA VAL A 478 21.84 -16.67 -7.85
C VAL A 478 21.47 -15.23 -8.23
N PHE A 479 20.66 -15.01 -9.27
CA PHE A 479 20.09 -13.71 -9.64
C PHE A 479 18.65 -13.56 -9.14
#